data_AF-A0A517TSX6-F1
#
_entry.id   AF-A0A517TSX6-F1
#
_cell.length_a   1.000
_cell.length_b   1.000
_cell.length_c   1.000
_cell.angle_alpha   90.00
_cell.angle_beta   90.00
_cell.angle_gamma   90.00
#
_symmetry.space_group_name_H-M   'P 1'
#
loop_
_entity.id
_entity.type
_entity.pdbx_description
1 polymer ?
#
loop_
_entity_poly.entity_id
_entity_poly.type
_entity_poly.pdbx_seq_one_letter_code
_entity_poly.pdbx_strand_id
1 'polypeptide(L)'
;MEINRQFQDLHIPGGGSVDWGLKQQVDRDICLLYHQLADYSYIMGDLYWGSVFALPYWEYLDWRELDDGDRTFIRDGCLVMLLAAAWEQIDGAGSFINQHIPACRAAIARVEADAPETEKLLRAVQLAFDAAAAGSESGRELDELSAWVHVHYVRGYFERTAAEFRSNPYFGGPAVG
;
A
#
# COMPACT_ATOMS: atom_id res chain seq x y z
N MET A 1 -24.02 19.97 -15.24
CA MET A 1 -22.92 19.27 -14.54
C MET A 1 -21.59 19.83 -15.06
N GLU A 2 -21.33 21.12 -14.82
CA GLU A 2 -20.18 21.86 -15.38
C GLU A 2 -18.99 21.99 -14.41
N ILE A 3 -19.22 21.68 -13.13
CA ILE A 3 -18.21 21.81 -12.06
C ILE A 3 -17.00 20.91 -12.30
N ASN A 4 -17.18 19.74 -12.93
CA ASN A 4 -16.09 18.78 -13.14
C ASN A 4 -15.09 19.20 -14.23
N ARG A 5 -15.47 20.11 -15.13
CA ARG A 5 -14.62 20.49 -16.28
C ARG A 5 -13.53 21.48 -15.86
N GLN A 6 -13.87 22.43 -14.98
CA GLN A 6 -12.93 23.43 -14.48
C GLN A 6 -11.82 22.84 -13.59
N PHE A 7 -12.08 21.73 -12.88
CA PHE A 7 -11.04 21.03 -12.12
C PHE A 7 -10.15 20.16 -13.00
N GLN A 8 -10.68 19.62 -14.10
CA GLN A 8 -9.90 18.84 -15.06
C GLN A 8 -8.92 19.72 -15.86
N ASP A 9 -9.29 20.96 -16.17
CA ASP A 9 -8.46 21.89 -16.96
C ASP A 9 -7.32 22.54 -16.15
N LEU A 10 -7.31 22.43 -14.82
CA LEU A 10 -6.26 22.97 -13.96
C LEU A 10 -4.98 22.11 -13.93
N HIS A 11 -4.95 20.97 -14.62
CA HIS A 11 -3.96 19.91 -14.36
C HIS A 11 -3.16 19.41 -15.58
N ILE A 12 -2.92 20.20 -16.64
CA ILE A 12 -1.86 19.80 -17.60
C ILE A 12 -1.12 21.01 -18.18
N PRO A 13 0.21 21.09 -17.95
CA PRO A 13 1.10 21.07 -19.10
C PRO A 13 2.25 20.06 -18.96
N GLY A 14 2.17 18.98 -19.74
CA GLY A 14 3.31 18.14 -20.17
C GLY A 14 3.45 16.78 -19.48
N GLY A 15 3.17 15.69 -20.21
CA GLY A 15 3.26 14.30 -19.72
C GLY A 15 1.87 13.68 -19.53
N GLY A 16 1.73 12.36 -19.72
CA GLY A 16 0.44 11.66 -19.77
C GLY A 16 -0.56 12.08 -18.69
N SER A 17 -1.84 12.24 -19.05
CA SER A 17 -2.88 12.58 -18.08
C SER A 17 -3.01 11.45 -17.05
N VAL A 18 -2.82 11.78 -15.76
CA VAL A 18 -3.10 10.86 -14.65
C VAL A 18 -4.53 10.32 -14.77
N ASP A 19 -4.68 8.99 -14.73
CA ASP A 19 -5.99 8.38 -14.57
C ASP A 19 -6.43 8.49 -13.10
N TRP A 20 -7.12 9.58 -12.80
CA TRP A 20 -7.62 9.87 -11.45
C TRP A 20 -8.61 8.81 -10.95
N GLY A 21 -9.36 8.15 -11.84
CA GLY A 21 -10.28 7.09 -11.45
C GLY A 21 -9.52 5.85 -10.96
N LEU A 22 -8.48 5.47 -11.71
CA LEU A 22 -7.60 4.39 -11.31
C LEU A 22 -6.83 4.72 -10.02
N LYS A 23 -6.32 5.94 -9.88
CA LYS A 23 -5.61 6.37 -8.65
C LYS A 23 -6.51 6.22 -7.43
N GLN A 24 -7.73 6.75 -7.51
CA GLN A 24 -8.72 6.63 -6.43
C GLN A 24 -9.06 5.18 -6.09
N GLN A 25 -9.06 4.29 -7.10
CA GLN A 25 -9.28 2.87 -6.88
C GLN A 25 -8.12 2.26 -6.08
N VAL A 26 -6.87 2.52 -6.46
CA VAL A 26 -5.68 2.04 -5.74
C VAL A 26 -5.64 2.61 -4.32
N ASP A 27 -5.87 3.91 -4.15
CA ASP A 27 -5.92 4.57 -2.83
C ASP A 27 -6.96 3.91 -1.91
N ARG A 28 -8.17 3.66 -2.44
CA ARG A 28 -9.26 3.03 -1.70
C ARG A 28 -8.89 1.61 -1.28
N ASP A 29 -8.26 0.85 -2.17
CA ASP A 29 -7.87 -0.53 -1.89
C ASP A 29 -6.76 -0.57 -0.81
N ILE A 30 -5.78 0.35 -0.85
CA ILE A 30 -4.77 0.52 0.21
C ILE A 30 -5.43 0.88 1.55
N CYS A 31 -6.33 1.87 1.55
CA CYS A 31 -7.05 2.27 2.75
C CYS A 31 -7.89 1.13 3.35
N LEU A 32 -8.57 0.37 2.49
CA LEU A 32 -9.37 -0.78 2.91
C LEU A 32 -8.48 -1.87 3.52
N LEU A 33 -7.34 -2.17 2.89
CA LEU A 33 -6.37 -3.11 3.44
C LEU A 33 -5.90 -2.65 4.82
N TYR A 34 -5.51 -1.38 4.96
CA TYR A 34 -5.06 -0.85 6.25
C TYR A 34 -6.15 -0.95 7.31
N HIS A 35 -7.42 -0.71 6.94
CA HIS A 35 -8.54 -0.90 7.85
C HIS A 35 -8.71 -2.35 8.30
N GLN A 36 -8.64 -3.31 7.38
CA GLN A 36 -8.73 -4.74 7.71
C GLN A 36 -7.55 -5.19 8.58
N LEU A 37 -6.36 -4.65 8.35
CA LEU A 37 -5.17 -4.96 9.15
C LEU A 37 -5.16 -4.28 10.52
N ALA A 38 -5.94 -3.21 10.73
CA ALA A 38 -5.94 -2.44 11.98
C ALA A 38 -6.45 -3.23 13.19
N ASP A 39 -7.26 -4.28 12.96
CA ASP A 39 -7.76 -5.16 14.02
C ASP A 39 -6.71 -6.16 14.55
N TYR A 40 -5.54 -6.19 13.92
CA TYR A 40 -4.45 -7.11 14.22
C TYR A 40 -3.18 -6.37 14.66
N SER A 41 -2.18 -7.10 15.15
CA SER A 41 -0.86 -6.56 15.52
C SER A 41 0.25 -6.92 14.54
N TYR A 42 -0.10 -7.51 13.39
CA TYR A 42 0.81 -7.98 12.35
C TYR A 42 0.08 -8.02 11.00
N ILE A 43 0.81 -8.32 9.91
CA ILE A 43 0.22 -8.49 8.57
C ILE A 43 -0.39 -9.90 8.47
N MET A 44 -1.71 -9.99 8.30
CA MET A 44 -2.44 -11.27 8.26
C MET A 44 -2.65 -11.79 6.82
N GLY A 45 -2.61 -13.11 6.65
CA GLY A 45 -2.82 -13.82 5.38
C GLY A 45 -4.25 -14.29 5.06
N ASP A 46 -5.32 -13.79 5.68
CA ASP A 46 -6.70 -14.25 5.39
C ASP A 46 -7.57 -13.12 4.82
N LEU A 47 -7.15 -12.61 3.66
CA LEU A 47 -7.81 -11.50 2.97
C LEU A 47 -8.36 -11.98 1.62
N TYR A 48 -9.50 -11.43 1.19
CA TYR A 48 -10.18 -11.88 -0.04
C TYR A 48 -9.59 -11.25 -1.32
N TRP A 49 -8.41 -11.71 -1.77
CA TRP A 49 -7.71 -11.15 -2.93
C TRP A 49 -8.44 -11.34 -4.27
N GLY A 50 -9.10 -12.47 -4.48
CA GLY A 50 -9.73 -12.80 -5.77
C GLY A 50 -10.92 -11.92 -6.18
N SER A 51 -11.44 -11.07 -5.29
CA SER A 51 -12.59 -10.20 -5.59
C SER A 51 -12.49 -8.79 -5.01
N VAL A 52 -11.84 -8.62 -3.86
CA VAL A 52 -11.69 -7.31 -3.21
C VAL A 52 -10.42 -6.61 -3.68
N PHE A 53 -9.31 -7.34 -3.76
CA PHE A 53 -7.99 -6.79 -4.10
C PHE A 53 -7.46 -7.34 -5.43
N ALA A 54 -8.17 -7.03 -6.51
CA ALA A 54 -7.97 -7.67 -7.81
C ALA A 54 -7.01 -6.93 -8.77
N LEU A 55 -6.52 -5.74 -8.42
CA LEU A 55 -5.63 -4.98 -9.29
C LEU A 55 -4.20 -5.53 -9.28
N PRO A 56 -3.44 -5.37 -10.37
CA PRO A 56 -2.04 -5.76 -10.42
C PRO A 56 -1.16 -4.72 -9.69
N TYR A 57 -1.21 -4.69 -8.35
CA TYR A 57 -0.62 -3.60 -7.56
C TYR A 57 0.89 -3.37 -7.80
N TRP A 58 1.62 -4.37 -8.29
CA TRP A 58 3.02 -4.24 -8.70
C TRP A 58 3.23 -3.27 -9.88
N GLU A 59 2.20 -2.98 -10.68
CA GLU A 59 2.26 -2.03 -11.79
C GLU A 59 2.29 -0.57 -11.34
N TYR A 60 1.87 -0.29 -10.10
CA TYR A 60 1.77 1.06 -9.56
C TYR A 60 2.95 1.45 -8.64
N LEU A 61 3.98 0.60 -8.54
CA LEU A 61 5.15 0.85 -7.69
C LEU A 61 6.03 2.03 -8.15
N ASP A 62 5.95 2.40 -9.43
CA ASP A 62 6.67 3.53 -10.06
C ASP A 62 5.69 4.37 -10.90
N TRP A 63 4.61 4.85 -10.27
CA TRP A 63 3.58 5.66 -10.96
C TRP A 63 4.06 7.11 -11.13
N ARG A 64 4.87 7.34 -12.18
CA ARG A 64 5.61 8.60 -12.42
C ARG A 64 4.74 9.81 -12.69
N GLU A 65 3.51 9.62 -13.15
CA GLU A 65 2.57 10.69 -13.43
C GLU A 65 2.03 11.36 -12.15
N LEU A 66 2.20 10.74 -10.98
CA LEU A 66 1.79 11.30 -9.68
C LEU A 66 2.84 12.24 -9.09
N ASP A 67 2.40 13.20 -8.27
CA ASP A 67 3.31 13.98 -7.44
C ASP A 67 4.03 13.09 -6.40
N ASP A 68 5.09 13.61 -5.79
CA ASP A 68 5.96 12.80 -4.91
C ASP A 68 5.23 12.28 -3.65
N GLY A 69 4.23 13.02 -3.14
CA GLY A 69 3.46 12.62 -1.98
C GLY A 69 2.54 11.45 -2.29
N ASP A 70 1.73 11.60 -3.35
CA ASP A 70 0.84 10.55 -3.85
C ASP A 70 1.65 9.32 -4.30
N ARG A 71 2.77 9.52 -5.00
CA ARG A 71 3.63 8.43 -5.46
C ARG A 71 4.22 7.64 -4.31
N THR A 72 4.66 8.31 -3.24
CA THR A 72 5.18 7.64 -2.03
C THR A 72 4.09 6.83 -1.35
N PHE A 73 2.90 7.42 -1.14
CA PHE A 73 1.77 6.71 -0.54
C PHE A 73 1.36 5.48 -1.34
N ILE A 74 1.20 5.62 -2.66
CA ILE A 74 0.83 4.52 -3.56
C ILE A 74 1.91 3.44 -3.57
N ARG A 75 3.18 3.80 -3.72
CA ARG A 75 4.31 2.84 -3.75
C ARG A 75 4.34 2.01 -2.47
N ASP A 76 4.39 2.68 -1.33
CA ASP A 76 4.54 2.01 -0.04
C ASP A 76 3.28 1.22 0.31
N GLY A 77 2.09 1.77 0.01
CA GLY A 77 0.81 1.07 0.12
C GLY A 77 0.77 -0.20 -0.71
N CYS A 78 1.14 -0.14 -1.99
CA CYS A 78 1.20 -1.30 -2.88
C CYS A 78 2.21 -2.35 -2.39
N LEU A 79 3.35 -1.94 -1.84
CA LEU A 79 4.30 -2.88 -1.22
C LEU A 79 3.69 -3.60 0.00
N VAL A 80 2.92 -2.90 0.85
CA VAL A 80 2.17 -3.53 1.94
C VAL A 80 1.11 -4.49 1.40
N MET A 81 0.44 -4.16 0.29
CA MET A 81 -0.50 -5.08 -0.37
C MET A 81 0.21 -6.36 -0.83
N LEU A 82 1.36 -6.23 -1.49
CA LEU A 82 2.16 -7.37 -1.94
C LEU A 82 2.65 -8.24 -0.77
N LEU A 83 3.04 -7.62 0.35
CA LEU A 83 3.41 -8.33 1.57
C LEU A 83 2.23 -9.14 2.13
N ALA A 84 1.04 -8.54 2.21
CA ALA A 84 -0.16 -9.21 2.72
C ALA A 84 -0.60 -10.37 1.80
N ALA A 85 -0.48 -10.20 0.48
CA ALA A 85 -0.75 -11.27 -0.47
C ALA A 85 0.27 -12.43 -0.36
N ALA A 86 1.53 -12.12 -0.04
CA ALA A 86 2.55 -13.14 0.23
C ALA A 86 2.24 -13.93 1.52
N TRP A 87 1.78 -13.24 2.58
CA TRP A 87 1.34 -13.90 3.82
C TRP A 87 0.16 -14.84 3.60
N GLU A 88 -0.80 -14.49 2.74
CA GLU A 88 -1.90 -15.41 2.38
C GLU A 88 -1.40 -16.73 1.78
N GLN A 89 -0.36 -16.67 0.95
CA GLN A 89 0.27 -17.86 0.40
C GLN A 89 1.07 -18.65 1.45
N ILE A 90 1.77 -17.97 2.36
CA ILE A 90 2.57 -18.59 3.43
C ILE A 90 1.65 -19.31 4.43
N ASP A 91 0.54 -18.69 4.81
CA ASP A 91 -0.46 -19.24 5.73
C ASP A 91 -1.31 -20.36 5.09
N GLY A 92 -1.14 -20.59 3.78
CA GLY A 92 -1.82 -21.63 3.02
C GLY A 92 -3.29 -21.32 2.66
N ALA A 93 -3.71 -20.06 2.83
CA ALA A 93 -5.09 -19.63 2.59
C ALA A 93 -5.40 -19.33 1.12
N GLY A 94 -4.38 -19.04 0.30
CA GLY A 94 -4.59 -18.63 -1.08
C GLY A 94 -3.40 -18.88 -2.01
N SER A 95 -3.62 -18.65 -3.30
CA SER A 95 -2.61 -18.82 -4.35
C SER A 95 -2.50 -17.65 -5.31
N PHE A 96 -3.21 -16.55 -5.02
CA PHE A 96 -3.31 -15.41 -5.91
C PHE A 96 -1.93 -14.88 -6.32
N ILE A 97 -1.06 -14.63 -5.34
CA ILE A 97 0.24 -14.00 -5.60
C ILE A 97 1.24 -14.92 -6.29
N ASN A 98 1.13 -16.24 -6.13
CA ASN A 98 2.17 -17.19 -6.51
C ASN A 98 2.50 -17.14 -8.01
N GLN A 99 1.45 -17.10 -8.85
CA GLN A 99 1.60 -16.95 -10.29
C GLN A 99 2.16 -15.58 -10.73
N HIS A 100 2.14 -14.59 -9.83
CA HIS A 100 2.58 -13.21 -10.09
C HIS A 100 3.92 -12.86 -9.42
N ILE A 101 4.49 -13.73 -8.57
CA ILE A 101 5.78 -13.48 -7.90
C ILE A 101 6.88 -13.03 -8.88
N PRO A 102 7.08 -13.66 -10.07
CA PRO A 102 8.09 -13.20 -11.01
C PRO A 102 7.88 -11.76 -11.50
N ALA A 103 6.64 -11.38 -11.80
CA ALA A 103 6.30 -10.03 -12.25
C ALA A 103 6.48 -9.01 -11.10
N CYS A 104 6.06 -9.37 -9.90
CA CYS A 104 6.23 -8.54 -8.71
C CYS A 104 7.70 -8.29 -8.40
N ARG A 105 8.57 -9.32 -8.48
CA ARG A 105 10.02 -9.16 -8.30
C ARG A 105 10.64 -8.23 -9.35
N ALA A 106 10.24 -8.37 -10.60
CA ALA A 106 10.71 -7.49 -11.67
C ALA A 106 10.26 -6.02 -11.47
N ALA A 107 9.09 -5.80 -10.87
CA ALA A 107 8.63 -4.46 -10.51
C ALA A 107 9.41 -3.90 -9.30
N ILE A 108 9.56 -4.69 -8.23
CA ILE A 108 10.32 -4.35 -7.01
C ILE A 108 11.76 -3.98 -7.35
N ALA A 109 12.42 -4.70 -8.27
CA ALA A 109 13.79 -4.42 -8.68
C ALA A 109 13.98 -3.05 -9.36
N ARG A 110 12.89 -2.41 -9.79
CA ARG A 110 12.89 -1.08 -10.42
C ARG A 110 12.50 0.03 -9.44
N VAL A 111 12.13 -0.31 -8.20
CA VAL A 111 11.75 0.68 -7.19
C VAL A 111 13.00 1.39 -6.70
N GLU A 112 12.99 2.72 -6.82
CA GLU A 112 13.99 3.58 -6.19
C GLU A 112 13.62 3.73 -4.70
N ALA A 113 14.52 3.28 -3.82
CA ALA A 113 14.35 3.34 -2.38
C ALA A 113 15.02 4.59 -1.82
N ASP A 114 14.34 5.72 -1.92
CA ASP A 114 14.89 7.03 -1.51
C ASP A 114 14.90 7.20 0.02
N ALA A 115 14.17 6.35 0.75
CA ALA A 115 14.05 6.36 2.19
C ALA A 115 14.45 4.99 2.81
N PRO A 116 15.15 4.97 3.96
CA PRO A 116 15.48 3.73 4.68
C PRO A 116 14.24 2.88 5.02
N GLU A 117 13.10 3.52 5.26
CA GLU A 117 11.82 2.86 5.54
C GLU A 117 11.31 2.07 4.33
N THR A 118 11.48 2.63 3.11
CA THR A 118 11.12 1.95 1.86
C THR A 118 12.05 0.76 1.61
N GLU A 119 13.36 0.90 1.85
CA GLU A 119 14.31 -0.21 1.75
C GLU A 119 13.95 -1.36 2.70
N LYS A 120 13.60 -1.04 3.95
CA LYS A 120 13.17 -2.03 4.95
C LYS A 120 11.86 -2.71 4.54
N LEU A 121 10.92 -1.98 3.95
CA LEU A 121 9.67 -2.54 3.42
C LEU A 121 9.94 -3.47 2.22
N LEU A 122 10.79 -3.06 1.28
CA LEU A 122 11.20 -3.90 0.14
C LEU A 122 11.84 -5.21 0.62
N ARG A 123 12.70 -5.15 1.64
CA ARG A 123 13.30 -6.34 2.27
C ARG A 123 12.24 -7.28 2.84
N ALA A 124 11.23 -6.75 3.53
CA ALA A 124 10.13 -7.56 4.06
C ALA A 124 9.35 -8.27 2.94
N VAL A 125 9.02 -7.56 1.86
CA VAL A 125 8.32 -8.13 0.70
C VAL A 125 9.16 -9.21 0.01
N GLN A 126 10.46 -8.97 -0.17
CA GLN A 126 11.36 -9.95 -0.78
C GLN A 126 11.45 -11.24 0.04
N LEU A 127 11.60 -11.14 1.36
CA LEU A 127 11.61 -12.29 2.26
C LEU A 127 10.29 -13.05 2.22
N ALA A 128 9.15 -12.35 2.19
CA ALA A 128 7.84 -12.98 2.09
C ALA A 128 7.68 -13.72 0.76
N PHE A 129 8.13 -13.13 -0.36
CA PHE A 129 8.13 -13.81 -1.65
C PHE A 129 9.10 -15.01 -1.70
N ASP A 130 10.23 -14.96 -1.00
CA ASP A 130 11.15 -16.10 -0.90
C ASP A 130 10.46 -17.26 -0.14
N ALA A 131 9.84 -16.97 1.00
CA ALA A 131 9.10 -17.95 1.81
C ALA A 131 7.89 -18.53 1.04
N ALA A 132 7.07 -17.68 0.43
CA ALA A 132 5.92 -18.08 -0.36
C ALA A 132 6.30 -18.96 -1.56
N ALA A 133 7.35 -18.60 -2.31
CA ALA A 133 7.82 -19.37 -3.45
C ALA A 133 8.44 -20.73 -3.04
N ALA A 134 9.09 -20.77 -1.87
CA ALA A 134 9.65 -22.00 -1.32
C ALA A 134 8.61 -22.90 -0.63
N GLY A 135 7.37 -22.42 -0.43
CA GLY A 135 6.37 -23.11 0.39
C GLY A 135 6.84 -23.35 1.82
N SER A 136 7.65 -22.44 2.36
CA SER A 136 8.26 -22.55 3.69
C SER A 136 7.51 -21.69 4.70
N GLU A 137 7.58 -22.09 5.98
CA GLU A 137 7.10 -21.26 7.09
C GLU A 137 7.84 -19.91 7.14
N SER A 138 7.21 -18.90 7.73
CA SER A 138 7.87 -17.62 7.97
C SER A 138 9.06 -17.79 8.92
N GLY A 139 10.16 -17.13 8.59
CA GLY A 139 11.31 -17.02 9.50
C GLY A 139 11.11 -15.87 10.47
N ARG A 140 11.80 -15.94 11.62
CA ARG A 140 11.77 -14.88 12.66
C ARG A 140 12.01 -13.47 12.12
N GLU A 141 12.92 -13.31 11.16
CA GLU A 141 13.21 -12.01 10.54
C GLU A 141 11.98 -11.45 9.82
N LEU A 142 11.24 -12.29 9.09
CA LEU A 142 10.03 -11.88 8.37
C LEU A 142 8.90 -11.53 9.35
N ASP A 143 8.76 -12.26 10.45
CA ASP A 143 7.77 -11.96 11.49
C ASP A 143 8.03 -10.59 12.13
N GLU A 144 9.29 -10.33 12.52
CA GLU A 144 9.71 -9.07 13.13
C GLU A 144 9.54 -7.89 12.17
N LEU A 145 9.86 -8.09 10.88
CA LEU A 145 9.64 -7.09 9.84
C LEU A 145 8.14 -6.85 9.59
N SER A 146 7.31 -7.89 9.57
CA SER A 146 5.87 -7.75 9.35
C SER A 146 5.19 -7.01 10.49
N ALA A 147 5.59 -7.27 11.73
CA ALA A 147 5.14 -6.47 12.88
C ALA A 147 5.56 -5.01 12.77
N TRP A 148 6.81 -4.75 12.33
CA TRP A 148 7.26 -3.38 12.08
C TRP A 148 6.47 -2.68 10.96
N VAL A 149 6.20 -3.37 9.84
CA VAL A 149 5.41 -2.83 8.73
C VAL A 149 4.01 -2.45 9.21
N HIS A 150 3.37 -3.31 10.00
CA HIS A 150 2.06 -3.01 10.60
C HIS A 150 2.09 -1.75 11.44
N VAL A 151 3.02 -1.66 12.40
CA VAL A 151 3.15 -0.49 13.28
C VAL A 151 3.43 0.78 12.48
N HIS A 152 4.33 0.72 11.51
CA HIS A 152 4.82 1.90 10.81
C HIS A 152 3.84 2.42 9.75
N TYR A 153 3.30 1.53 8.91
CA TYR A 153 2.46 1.91 7.78
C TYR A 153 0.98 1.87 8.12
N VAL A 154 0.49 0.77 8.71
CA VAL A 154 -0.95 0.61 9.01
C VAL A 154 -1.34 1.50 10.19
N ARG A 155 -0.77 1.25 11.37
CA ARG A 155 -1.09 2.04 12.56
C ARG A 155 -0.64 3.49 12.39
N GLY A 156 0.56 3.71 11.84
CA GLY A 156 1.07 5.04 11.56
C GLY A 156 0.17 5.87 10.64
N TYR A 157 -0.48 5.26 9.65
CA TYR A 157 -1.46 5.96 8.79
C TYR A 157 -2.63 6.51 9.61
N PHE A 158 -3.23 5.71 10.48
CA PHE A 158 -4.35 6.16 11.31
C PHE A 158 -3.92 7.22 12.33
N GLU A 159 -2.74 7.08 12.93
CA GLU A 159 -2.20 8.07 13.87
C GLU A 159 -1.96 9.43 13.20
N ARG A 160 -1.37 9.45 12.00
CA ARG A 160 -1.17 10.67 11.20
C ARG A 160 -2.49 11.29 10.79
N THR A 161 -3.41 10.50 10.23
CA THR A 161 -4.75 10.96 9.83
C THR A 161 -5.51 11.57 11.00
N ALA A 162 -5.47 10.93 12.17
CA ALA A 162 -6.10 11.47 13.39
C ALA A 162 -5.43 12.77 13.86
N ALA A 163 -4.11 12.90 13.73
CA ALA A 163 -3.39 14.12 14.08
C ALA A 163 -3.74 15.28 13.14
N GLU A 164 -3.81 15.04 11.84
CA GLU A 164 -4.25 16.01 10.82
C GLU A 164 -5.68 16.47 11.07
N PHE A 165 -6.58 15.55 11.38
CA PHE A 165 -7.97 15.89 11.70
C PHE A 165 -8.06 16.77 12.95
N ARG A 166 -7.26 16.49 13.98
CA ARG A 166 -7.20 17.30 15.21
C ARG A 166 -6.59 18.69 15.01
N SER A 167 -5.62 18.84 14.10
CA SER A 167 -4.96 20.12 13.85
C SER A 167 -5.68 21.00 12.82
N ASN A 168 -6.67 20.43 12.12
CA ASN A 168 -7.41 21.16 11.10
C ASN A 168 -8.32 22.24 11.72
N PRO A 169 -8.15 23.52 11.34
CA PRO A 169 -8.90 24.64 11.92
C PRO A 169 -10.40 24.59 11.61
N TYR A 170 -10.83 23.80 10.63
CA TYR A 170 -12.25 23.61 10.31
C TYR A 170 -12.94 22.58 11.21
N PHE A 171 -12.17 21.72 11.90
CA PHE A 171 -12.69 20.74 12.85
C PHE A 171 -12.45 21.12 14.32
N GLY A 172 -11.52 22.06 14.58
CA GLY A 172 -11.31 22.70 15.87
C GLY A 172 -12.33 23.81 16.17
N GLY A 173 -13.58 23.44 16.45
CA GLY A 173 -14.54 24.37 17.06
C GLY A 173 -14.06 24.83 18.44
N PRO A 174 -14.46 26.02 18.93
CA PRO A 174 -14.07 26.48 20.27
C PRO A 174 -14.50 25.43 21.28
N ALA A 175 -13.58 25.08 22.20
CA ALA A 175 -13.90 24.29 23.37
C ALA A 175 -15.09 24.98 24.06
N VAL A 176 -16.26 24.36 23.96
CA VAL A 176 -17.41 24.78 24.75
C VAL A 176 -17.06 24.39 26.18
N GLY A 177 -16.55 25.36 26.92
CA GLY A 177 -16.22 25.24 28.35
C GLY A 177 -17.45 25.13 29.22
#